data_AF-A0AA38HUJ9-F1
#
_entry.id   AF-A0AA38HUJ9-F1
#
_cell.length_a   1.000
_cell.length_b   1.000
_cell.length_c   1.000
_cell.angle_alpha   90.00
_cell.angle_beta   90.00
_cell.angle_gamma   90.00
#
_symmetry.space_group_name_H-M   'P 1'
#
loop_
_entity.id
_entity.type
_entity.pdbx_description
1 polymer ?
#
loop_
_entity_poly.entity_id
_entity_poly.type
_entity_poly.pdbx_seq_one_letter_code
_entity_poly.pdbx_strand_id
1 'polypeptide(L)' 'MWGTWIQAALFYAEHFDVLKQVVMSFEATDAQSIKKAQEFLNKANVKNELLYIKTHFKIIADVIEQLETIGLKLNQSM' A
#
# COMPACT_ATOMS: atom_id res chain seq x y z
N MET A 1 9.60 2.79 -8.82
CA MET A 1 8.71 3.85 -9.30
C MET A 1 8.16 4.59 -8.10
N TRP A 2 8.08 5.91 -8.15
CA TRP A 2 7.69 6.73 -6.99
C TRP A 2 6.24 6.45 -6.54
N GLY A 3 5.38 5.96 -7.43
CA GLY A 3 3.99 5.60 -7.13
C GLY A 3 3.79 4.23 -6.45
N THR A 4 4.85 3.41 -6.28
CA THR A 4 4.71 2.03 -5.80
C THR A 4 4.10 1.95 -4.39
N TRP A 5 4.41 2.89 -3.49
CA TRP A 5 3.84 2.89 -2.14
C TRP A 5 2.33 3.22 -2.15
N ILE A 6 1.86 4.06 -3.08
CA ILE A 6 0.43 4.36 -3.22
C ILE A 6 -0.30 3.11 -3.71
N GLN A 7 0.23 2.44 -4.74
CA GLN A 7 -0.32 1.17 -5.23
C GLN A 7 -0.40 0.11 -4.12
N ALA A 8 0.63 0.01 -3.26
CA ALA A 8 0.57 -0.86 -2.08
C ALA A 8 -0.54 -0.45 -1.10
N ALA A 9 -0.73 0.85 -0.84
CA ALA A 9 -1.83 1.33 -0.01
C ALA A 9 -3.21 1.03 -0.61
N LEU A 10 -3.37 1.12 -1.94
CA LEU A 10 -4.60 0.72 -2.64
C LEU A 10 -4.89 -0.78 -2.47
N PHE A 11 -3.88 -1.63 -2.65
CA PHE A 11 -3.96 -3.07 -2.45
C PHE A 11 -4.35 -3.40 -0.99
N TYR A 12 -3.69 -2.77 -0.02
CA TYR A 12 -4.00 -2.96 1.39
C TYR A 12 -5.40 -2.48 1.78
N ALA A 13 -5.88 -1.38 1.21
CA ALA A 13 -7.24 -0.91 1.43
C ALA A 13 -8.29 -1.92 0.94
N GLU A 14 -8.02 -2.57 -0.20
CA GLU A 14 -8.91 -3.54 -0.83
C GLU A 14 -8.94 -4.89 -0.11
N HIS A 15 -7.79 -5.35 0.36
CA HIS A 15 -7.64 -6.68 0.97
C HIS A 15 -7.42 -6.63 2.48
N PHE A 16 -7.74 -5.51 3.14
CA PHE A 16 -7.38 -5.25 4.54
C PHE A 16 -7.77 -6.38 5.48
N ASP A 17 -9.02 -6.85 5.40
CA ASP A 17 -9.55 -7.83 6.35
C ASP A 17 -8.88 -9.20 6.17
N VAL A 18 -8.66 -9.63 4.93
CA VAL A 18 -7.98 -10.89 4.60
C VAL A 18 -6.51 -10.82 5.01
N LEU A 19 -5.83 -9.72 4.69
CA LEU A 19 -4.44 -9.51 5.10
C LEU A 19 -4.31 -9.51 6.61
N LYS A 20 -5.21 -8.82 7.31
CA LYS A 20 -5.25 -8.81 8.78
C LYS A 20 -5.41 -10.21 9.32
N GLN A 21 -6.35 -11.00 8.80
CA GLN A 21 -6.53 -12.39 9.22
C GLN A 21 -5.23 -13.21 9.08
N VAL A 22 -4.55 -13.11 7.94
CA VAL A 22 -3.28 -13.83 7.70
C VAL A 22 -2.21 -13.37 8.69
N VAL A 23 -2.01 -12.06 8.86
CA VAL A 23 -0.97 -11.54 9.76
C VAL A 23 -1.25 -11.88 11.23
N MET A 24 -2.53 -11.93 11.63
CA MET A 24 -2.94 -12.35 12.98
C MET A 24 -2.75 -13.86 13.23
N SER A 25 -2.56 -14.67 12.18
CA SER A 25 -2.33 -16.11 12.33
C SER A 25 -0.88 -16.47 12.70
N PHE A 26 0.04 -15.50 12.62
CA PHE A 26 1.45 -15.70 12.97
C PHE A 26 1.71 -15.54 14.46
N GLU A 27 2.69 -16.29 15.00
CA GLU A 27 3.13 -16.17 16.38
C GLU A 27 3.88 -14.85 16.62
N ALA A 28 3.38 -14.02 17.54
CA ALA A 28 3.93 -12.69 17.79
C ALA A 28 5.37 -12.71 18.34
N THR A 29 5.81 -13.83 18.90
CA THR A 29 7.15 -14.02 19.47
C THR A 29 8.20 -14.37 18.42
N ASP A 30 7.81 -14.83 17.23
CA ASP A 30 8.74 -15.33 16.21
C ASP A 30 9.59 -14.21 15.60
N ALA A 31 9.03 -13.00 15.49
CA ALA A 31 9.76 -11.83 15.03
C ALA A 31 9.17 -10.52 15.55
N GLN A 32 10.04 -9.55 15.85
CA GLN A 32 9.60 -8.20 16.24
C GLN A 32 8.77 -7.51 15.14
N SER A 33 9.02 -7.82 13.87
CA SER A 33 8.25 -7.33 12.73
C SER A 33 6.81 -7.83 12.72
N ILE A 34 6.58 -9.11 13.04
CA ILE A 34 5.24 -9.70 13.13
C ILE A 34 4.44 -8.99 14.22
N LYS A 35 5.01 -8.88 15.42
CA LYS A 35 4.37 -8.18 16.54
C LYS A 35 3.96 -6.75 16.16
N LYS A 36 4.87 -5.97 15.56
CA LYS A 36 4.59 -4.59 15.14
C LYS A 36 3.50 -4.52 14.06
N ALA A 37 3.50 -5.45 13.11
CA ALA A 37 2.47 -5.49 12.07
C ALA A 37 1.09 -5.78 12.68
N GLN A 38 1.01 -6.73 13.62
CA GLN A 38 -0.22 -7.04 14.33
C GLN A 38 -0.73 -5.85 15.16
N GLU A 39 0.16 -5.19 15.92
CA GLU A 39 -0.18 -3.97 16.66
C GLU A 39 -0.75 -2.89 15.74
N PHE A 40 -0.15 -2.69 14.56
CA PHE A 40 -0.60 -1.69 13.59
C PHE A 40 -1.97 -2.05 12.98
N LEU A 41 -2.15 -3.28 12.52
CA LEU A 41 -3.40 -3.75 11.90
C LEU A 41 -4.59 -3.84 12.89
N ASN A 42 -4.31 -3.81 14.18
CA ASN A 42 -5.34 -3.74 15.23
C ASN A 42 -5.79 -2.31 15.58
N LYS A 43 -5.09 -1.27 15.11
CA LYS A 43 -5.57 0.10 15.30
C LYS A 43 -6.82 0.36 14.46
N ALA A 44 -7.85 0.91 15.08
CA ALA A 44 -9.16 1.12 14.46
C ALA A 44 -9.13 2.08 13.26
N ASN A 45 -8.15 2.99 13.20
CA ASN A 45 -8.05 4.02 12.16
C ASN A 45 -7.37 3.54 10.87
N VAL A 46 -6.51 2.51 10.91
CA VAL A 46 -5.66 2.15 9.75
C VAL A 46 -6.49 1.80 8.52
N LYS A 47 -7.58 1.04 8.68
CA LYS A 47 -8.49 0.71 7.57
C LYS A 47 -9.11 1.98 6.95
N ASN A 48 -9.53 2.92 7.80
CA ASN A 48 -10.13 4.18 7.36
C ASN A 48 -9.10 5.09 6.67
N GLU A 49 -7.88 5.14 7.17
CA GLU A 49 -6.77 5.89 6.56
C GLU A 49 -6.39 5.31 5.19
N LEU A 50 -6.33 3.98 5.07
CA LEU A 50 -6.11 3.31 3.79
C LEU A 50 -7.26 3.59 2.80
N LEU A 51 -8.50 3.58 3.27
CA LEU A 51 -9.67 3.91 2.45
C LEU A 51 -9.66 5.38 2.00
N TYR A 52 -9.22 6.29 2.87
CA TYR A 52 -9.04 7.70 2.55
C TYR A 52 -8.01 7.89 1.43
N ILE A 53 -6.85 7.22 1.55
CA ILE A 53 -5.83 7.21 0.49
C ILE A 53 -6.44 6.65 -0.81
N LYS A 54 -7.14 5.51 -0.75
CA LYS A 54 -7.79 4.92 -1.93
C LYS A 54 -8.79 5.84 -2.61
N THR A 55 -9.56 6.59 -1.84
CA THR A 55 -10.63 7.46 -2.35
C THR A 55 -10.08 8.75 -2.96
N HIS A 56 -9.03 9.33 -2.37
CA HIS A 56 -8.56 10.68 -2.76
C HIS A 56 -7.24 10.70 -3.54
N PHE A 57 -6.40 9.67 -3.39
CA PHE A 57 -5.03 9.68 -3.91
C PHE A 57 -4.79 8.70 -5.05
N LYS A 58 -5.80 7.90 -5.43
CA LYS A 58 -5.69 6.99 -6.60
C LYS A 58 -5.26 7.75 -7.87
N ILE A 59 -5.85 8.92 -8.11
CA ILE A 59 -5.52 9.75 -9.27
C ILE A 59 -4.04 10.19 -9.30
N ILE A 60 -3.43 10.36 -8.12
CA ILE A 60 -2.01 10.74 -8.02
C ILE A 60 -1.13 9.57 -8.45
N ALA A 61 -1.46 8.33 -8.07
CA ALA A 61 -0.73 7.15 -8.53
C ALA A 61 -0.78 7.01 -10.06
N ASP A 62 -1.97 7.16 -10.64
CA ASP A 62 -2.18 7.05 -12.08
C ASP A 62 -1.40 8.12 -12.86
N VAL A 63 -1.35 9.36 -12.35
CA VAL A 63 -0.60 10.46 -12.98
C VAL A 63 0.91 10.26 -12.86
N ILE A 64 1.41 9.80 -11.71
CA ILE A 64 2.85 9.51 -11.54
C ILE A 64 3.29 8.43 -12.52
N GLU A 65 2.53 7.35 -12.66
CA GLU A 65 2.83 6.26 -13.59
C GLU A 65 2.85 6.73 -15.05
N GLN A 66 1.92 7.61 -15.43
CA GLN A 66 1.90 8.21 -16.76
C GLN A 66 3.14 9.09 -17.02
N LEU A 67 3.51 9.94 -16.07
CA LEU A 67 4.69 10.81 -16.17
C LEU A 67 5.99 10.00 -16.26
N GLU A 68 6.13 8.96 -15.42
CA GLU A 68 7.27 8.05 -15.46
C GLU A 68 7.33 7.32 -16.83
N THR A 69 6.19 6.84 -17.33
CA THR A 69 6.11 6.15 -18.62
C THR A 69 6.45 7.07 -19.80
N ILE A 70 5.95 8.31 -19.82
CA ILE A 70 6.28 9.29 -20.86
C ILE A 70 7.77 9.64 -20.80
N GLY A 71 8.32 9.88 -19.61
CA GLY A 71 9.75 10.14 -19.42
C GLY A 71 10.63 8.99 -19.91
N LEU A 72 10.21 7.74 -19.67
CA LEU A 72 10.88 6.54 -20.19
C LEU A 72 10.78 6.44 -21.73
N LYS A 73 9.61 6.69 -22.34
CA LYS A 73 9.47 6.67 -23.81
C LYS A 73 10.37 7.71 -24.50
N LEU A 74 10.51 8.89 -23.90
CA LEU A 74 11.38 9.94 -24.43
C LEU A 74 12.86 9.54 -24.40
N ASN A 75 13.32 8.89 -23.32
CA ASN A 75 14.72 8.48 -23.22
C ASN A 75 15.10 7.33 -24.19
N GLN A 76 14.13 6.50 -24.58
CA GLN A 76 14.29 5.41 -25.55
C GLN A 76 14.23 5.89 -27.00
N SER A 77 13.81 7.13 -27.24
CA SER A 77 13.68 7.73 -28.58
C SER A 77 14.95 8.47 -29.03
N MET A 78 16.02 8.43 -28.22
CA MET A 78 17.37 8.91 -28.54
C MET A 78 18.30 7.72 -28.78
#